data_AF-A0AAV6CDW6-F1
#
_entry.id   AF-A0AAV6CDW6-F1
#
_cell.length_a   1.000
_cell.length_b   1.000
_cell.length_c   1.000
_cell.angle_alpha   90.00
_cell.angle_beta   90.00
_cell.angle_gamma   90.00
#
_symmetry.space_group_name_H-M   'P 1'
#
loop_
_entity.id
_entity.type
_entity.pdbx_description
1 polymer ?
#
loop_
_entity_poly.entity_id
_entity_poly.type
_entity_poly.pdbx_seq_one_letter_code
_entity_poly.pdbx_strand_id
1 'polypeptide(L)'
;MSDAAQALRDFQPSREFFIGIDSDGCVFDSMEIKHKECFVPMFIKHFNLQAASKYARETWEFVNLYSKTRGMNRFPALSRTLKLLRERPQVQARKVAVADDTALDEWLARESKLGNATLAAEVQRGNSGLRQVKEWSDAVNRMIE
;
A
#
# COMPACT_ATOMS: atom_id res chain seq x y z
N MET A 1 -8.88 -11.17 -26.27
CA MET A 1 -8.00 -11.73 -25.22
C MET A 1 -8.80 -12.81 -24.50
N SER A 2 -8.23 -14.00 -24.28
CA SER A 2 -8.91 -15.05 -23.52
C SER A 2 -9.11 -14.58 -22.08
N ASP A 3 -10.31 -14.75 -21.55
CA ASP A 3 -10.59 -14.49 -20.15
C ASP A 3 -9.89 -15.55 -19.30
N ALA A 4 -8.75 -15.20 -18.69
CA ALA A 4 -7.93 -16.13 -17.92
C ALA A 4 -8.69 -16.73 -16.72
N ALA A 5 -9.77 -16.08 -16.25
CA ALA A 5 -10.60 -16.56 -15.16
C ALA A 5 -11.68 -17.55 -15.61
N GLN A 6 -11.87 -17.77 -16.93
CA GLN A 6 -12.89 -18.67 -17.44
C GLN A 6 -12.65 -20.13 -16.99
N ALA A 7 -11.40 -20.59 -17.01
CA ALA A 7 -11.03 -21.92 -16.54
C ALA A 7 -11.40 -22.16 -15.06
N LEU A 8 -11.33 -21.11 -14.22
CA LEU A 8 -11.72 -21.18 -12.81
C LEU A 8 -13.25 -21.15 -12.64
N ARG A 9 -13.97 -20.42 -13.48
CA ARG A 9 -15.44 -20.38 -13.48
C ARG A 9 -16.07 -21.69 -13.93
N ASP A 10 -15.45 -22.35 -14.91
CA ASP A 10 -15.93 -23.63 -15.45
C ASP A 10 -15.47 -24.83 -14.62
N PHE A 11 -14.56 -24.62 -13.66
CA PHE A 11 -14.02 -25.67 -12.81
C PHE A 11 -15.13 -26.31 -11.97
N GLN A 12 -15.36 -27.61 -12.21
CA GLN A 12 -16.25 -28.43 -11.40
C GLN A 12 -15.46 -29.02 -10.22
N PRO A 13 -15.78 -28.70 -8.96
CA PRO A 13 -15.07 -29.24 -7.80
C PRO A 13 -15.15 -30.77 -7.75
N SER A 14 -14.01 -31.44 -7.62
CA SER A 14 -13.93 -32.92 -7.50
C SER A 14 -13.68 -33.41 -6.07
N ARG A 15 -13.51 -32.49 -5.12
CA ARG A 15 -13.25 -32.75 -3.71
C ARG A 15 -14.17 -31.87 -2.87
N GLU A 16 -14.52 -32.34 -1.67
CA GLU A 16 -15.38 -31.61 -0.72
C GLU A 16 -14.72 -30.34 -0.17
N PHE A 17 -13.39 -30.24 -0.25
CA PHE A 17 -12.63 -29.12 0.28
C PHE A 17 -11.51 -28.68 -0.68
N PHE A 18 -11.16 -27.41 -0.57
CA PHE A 18 -10.05 -26.76 -1.28
C PHE A 18 -9.00 -26.31 -0.27
N ILE A 19 -7.73 -26.60 -0.55
CA ILE A 19 -6.59 -26.09 0.22
C ILE A 19 -5.84 -25.12 -0.67
N GLY A 20 -5.97 -23.83 -0.37
CA GLY A 20 -5.18 -22.77 -0.99
C GLY A 20 -3.98 -22.46 -0.13
N ILE A 21 -2.78 -22.54 -0.71
CA ILE A 21 -1.56 -22.07 -0.08
C ILE A 21 -1.14 -20.78 -0.78
N ASP A 22 -1.15 -19.68 -0.05
CA ASP A 22 -0.61 -18.43 -0.57
C ASP A 22 0.91 -18.53 -0.67
N SER A 23 1.44 -18.34 -1.88
CA SER A 23 2.89 -18.42 -2.08
C SER A 23 3.60 -17.15 -1.59
N ASP A 24 3.00 -15.97 -1.77
CA ASP A 24 3.64 -14.67 -1.50
C ASP A 24 3.42 -14.29 -0.03
N GLY A 25 4.44 -14.47 0.81
CA GLY A 25 4.37 -14.14 2.24
C GLY A 25 3.84 -15.24 3.16
N CYS A 26 3.59 -16.45 2.66
CA CYS A 26 3.25 -17.65 3.43
C CYS A 26 4.20 -18.82 3.16
N VAL A 27 4.46 -19.14 1.89
CA VAL A 27 5.50 -20.14 1.51
C VAL A 27 6.86 -19.48 1.34
N PHE A 28 6.89 -18.30 0.70
CA PHE A 28 8.10 -17.53 0.50
C PHE A 28 8.07 -16.27 1.37
N ASP A 29 9.21 -15.91 1.96
CA ASP A 29 9.38 -14.64 2.67
C ASP A 29 9.65 -13.47 1.70
N SER A 30 8.81 -13.36 0.68
CA SER A 30 8.87 -12.29 -0.33
C SER A 30 8.22 -11.00 0.16
N MET A 31 7.36 -11.06 1.18
CA MET A 31 6.69 -9.88 1.73
C MET A 31 7.64 -9.00 2.54
N GLU A 32 8.51 -9.56 3.35
CA GLU A 32 9.41 -8.78 4.21
C GLU A 32 10.38 -7.95 3.37
N ILE A 33 11.09 -8.59 2.44
CA ILE A 33 12.03 -7.91 1.53
C ILE A 33 11.32 -6.87 0.66
N LYS A 34 10.16 -7.19 0.08
CA LYS A 34 9.39 -6.27 -0.77
C LYS A 34 8.99 -5.00 0.01
N HIS A 35 8.50 -5.15 1.23
CA HIS A 35 8.15 -3.99 2.05
C HIS A 35 9.38 -3.20 2.51
N LYS A 36 10.42 -3.87 3.00
CA LYS A 36 11.61 -3.20 3.57
C LYS A 36 12.49 -2.51 2.53
N GLU A 37 12.58 -3.08 1.33
CA GLU A 37 13.49 -2.63 0.27
C GLU A 37 12.79 -1.88 -0.87
N CYS A 38 11.48 -2.06 -1.08
CA CYS A 38 10.74 -1.35 -2.13
C CYS A 38 9.77 -0.31 -1.56
N PHE A 39 8.85 -0.72 -0.67
CA PHE A 39 7.82 0.18 -0.17
C PHE A 39 8.33 1.23 0.80
N VAL A 40 9.10 0.84 1.82
CA VAL A 40 9.61 1.77 2.84
C VAL A 40 10.50 2.86 2.22
N PRO A 41 11.47 2.56 1.33
CA PRO A 41 12.29 3.60 0.72
C PRO A 41 11.46 4.59 -0.09
N MET A 42 10.46 4.10 -0.85
CA MET A 42 9.58 4.98 -1.63
C MET A 42 8.65 5.80 -0.74
N PHE A 43 8.14 5.23 0.36
CA PHE A 43 7.38 5.97 1.36
C PHE A 43 8.21 7.11 1.96
N ILE A 44 9.42 6.83 2.41
CA ILE A 44 10.29 7.86 3.00
C ILE A 44 10.65 8.95 1.97
N LYS A 45 10.99 8.54 0.75
CA LYS A 45 11.39 9.46 -0.33
C LYS A 45 10.23 10.36 -0.77
N HIS A 46 9.09 9.78 -1.14
CA HIS A 46 7.99 10.54 -1.76
C HIS A 46 7.19 11.36 -0.76
N PHE A 47 7.24 11.02 0.54
CA PHE A 47 6.59 11.79 1.60
C PHE A 47 7.56 12.67 2.40
N ASN A 48 8.81 12.83 1.94
CA ASN A 48 9.84 13.69 2.55
C ASN A 48 10.13 13.37 4.03
N LEU A 49 10.11 12.09 4.41
CA LEU A 49 10.18 11.65 5.81
C LEU A 49 11.62 11.37 6.29
N GLN A 50 12.64 11.85 5.58
CA GLN A 50 14.05 11.57 5.90
C GLN A 50 14.43 11.94 7.35
N ALA A 51 13.96 13.09 7.84
CA ALA A 51 14.20 13.55 9.20
C ALA A 51 13.61 12.63 10.29
N ALA A 52 12.67 11.76 9.94
CA ALA A 52 12.06 10.77 10.82
C ALA A 52 12.11 9.35 10.22
N SER A 53 13.11 9.07 9.37
CA SER A 53 13.19 7.84 8.56
C SER A 53 13.07 6.56 9.38
N LYS A 54 13.72 6.50 10.55
CA LYS A 54 13.60 5.39 11.51
C LYS A 54 12.13 5.13 11.89
N TYR A 55 11.40 6.17 12.29
CA TYR A 55 10.02 6.04 12.76
C TYR A 55 9.03 5.84 11.61
N ALA A 56 9.32 6.40 10.43
CA ALA A 56 8.57 6.12 9.21
C ALA A 56 8.65 4.64 8.83
N ARG A 57 9.86 4.05 8.87
CA ARG A 57 10.09 2.62 8.67
C ARG A 57 9.34 1.77 9.70
N GLU A 58 9.54 2.03 10.98
CA GLU A 58 8.86 1.28 12.06
C GLU A 58 7.33 1.31 11.92
N THR A 59 6.75 2.47 11.60
CA THR A 59 5.29 2.60 11.44
C THR A 59 4.81 1.85 10.21
N TRP A 60 5.54 1.93 9.09
CA TRP A 60 5.21 1.20 7.87
C TRP A 60 5.25 -0.31 8.10
N GLU A 61 6.32 -0.82 8.70
CA GLU A 61 6.49 -2.24 9.02
C GLU A 61 5.40 -2.74 10.00
N PHE A 62 5.05 -1.94 11.01
CA PHE A 62 3.94 -2.29 11.90
C PHE A 62 2.62 -2.44 11.13
N VAL A 63 2.26 -1.47 10.29
CA VAL A 63 1.00 -1.51 9.53
C VAL A 63 0.98 -2.68 8.55
N ASN A 64 2.09 -2.93 7.85
CA ASN A 64 2.09 -3.79 6.68
C ASN A 64 2.64 -5.20 6.92
N LEU A 65 3.45 -5.42 7.96
CA LEU A 65 4.10 -6.71 8.24
C LEU A 65 3.73 -7.28 9.60
N TYR A 66 3.70 -6.44 10.66
CA TYR A 66 3.71 -6.93 12.05
C TYR A 66 2.44 -6.59 12.85
N SER A 67 1.30 -6.42 12.17
CA SER A 67 0.00 -6.21 12.82
C SER A 67 -1.13 -6.92 12.08
N LYS A 68 -2.35 -6.82 12.64
CA LYS A 68 -3.57 -7.40 12.05
C LYS A 68 -3.95 -6.78 10.69
N THR A 69 -3.31 -5.69 10.28
CA THR A 69 -3.51 -5.06 8.96
C THR A 69 -2.49 -5.54 7.91
N ARG A 70 -1.65 -6.53 8.23
CA ARG A 70 -0.74 -7.17 7.28
C ARG A 70 -1.49 -7.63 6.03
N GLY A 71 -0.93 -7.37 4.85
CA GLY A 71 -1.50 -7.76 3.56
C GLY A 71 -2.68 -6.90 3.09
N MET A 72 -3.01 -5.82 3.79
CA MET A 72 -4.01 -4.84 3.33
C MET A 72 -3.58 -4.18 2.01
N ASN A 73 -4.56 -3.74 1.22
CA ASN A 73 -4.30 -2.92 0.04
C ASN A 73 -3.40 -1.71 0.38
N ARG A 74 -2.47 -1.39 -0.53
CA ARG A 74 -1.44 -0.37 -0.33
C ARG A 74 -1.99 1.03 -0.02
N PHE A 75 -3.18 1.39 -0.52
CA PHE A 75 -3.72 2.75 -0.34
C PHE A 75 -4.36 2.96 1.04
N PRO A 76 -5.25 2.07 1.55
CA PRO A 76 -5.66 2.08 2.95
C PRO A 76 -4.47 1.94 3.91
N ALA A 77 -3.48 1.11 3.57
CA ALA A 77 -2.27 0.97 4.37
C ALA A 77 -1.44 2.26 4.45
N LEU A 78 -1.33 3.00 3.34
CA LEU A 78 -0.70 4.31 3.31
C LEU A 78 -1.42 5.33 4.21
N SER A 79 -2.75 5.47 4.07
CA SER A 79 -3.57 6.37 4.91
C SER A 79 -3.37 6.05 6.40
N ARG A 80 -3.49 4.77 6.78
CA ARG A 80 -3.26 4.31 8.16
C ARG A 80 -1.84 4.63 8.64
N THR A 81 -0.83 4.44 7.81
CA THR A 81 0.57 4.70 8.15
C THR A 81 0.80 6.19 8.38
N LEU A 82 0.25 7.07 7.54
CA LEU A 82 0.35 8.52 7.71
C LEU A 82 -0.29 8.99 9.03
N LYS A 83 -1.50 8.50 9.34
CA LYS A 83 -2.21 8.81 10.61
C LYS A 83 -1.38 8.40 11.83
N LEU A 84 -0.94 7.14 11.87
CA LEU A 84 -0.15 6.63 12.99
C LEU A 84 1.19 7.35 13.11
N LEU A 85 1.85 7.68 11.99
CA LEU A 85 3.13 8.37 12.00
C LEU A 85 3.00 9.78 12.59
N ARG A 86 1.91 10.49 12.27
CA ARG A 86 1.61 11.83 12.77
C ARG A 86 1.42 11.89 14.29
N GLU A 87 0.91 10.82 14.88
CA GLU A 87 0.69 10.70 16.32
C GLU A 87 1.97 10.38 17.11
N ARG A 88 3.08 10.02 16.45
CA ARG A 88 4.30 9.62 17.15
C ARG A 88 4.98 10.80 17.84
N PRO A 89 5.26 10.73 19.15
CA PRO A 89 5.94 11.80 19.89
C PRO A 89 7.30 12.18 19.27
N GLN A 90 8.02 11.20 18.73
CA GLN A 90 9.35 11.43 18.13
C GLN A 90 9.28 12.18 16.80
N VAL A 91 8.16 12.06 16.07
CA VAL A 91 7.91 12.77 14.80
C VAL A 91 7.47 14.20 15.11
N GLN A 92 6.57 14.38 16.08
CA GLN A 92 6.12 15.68 16.57
C GLN A 92 7.26 16.51 17.16
N ALA A 93 8.11 15.91 18.00
CA ALA A 93 9.27 16.58 18.59
C ALA A 93 10.27 17.09 17.54
N ARG A 94 10.36 16.41 16.38
CA ARG A 94 11.18 16.80 15.24
C ARG A 94 10.49 17.78 14.29
N LYS A 95 9.22 18.13 14.56
CA LYS A 95 8.39 18.99 13.70
C LYS A 95 8.35 18.53 12.24
N VAL A 96 8.40 17.21 12.03
CA VAL A 96 8.29 16.63 10.68
C VAL A 96 6.85 16.81 10.20
N ALA A 97 6.68 17.47 9.06
CA ALA A 97 5.38 17.63 8.42
C ALA A 97 4.99 16.32 7.72
N VAL A 98 4.11 15.53 8.36
CA VAL A 98 3.51 14.35 7.73
C VAL A 98 2.44 14.83 6.74
N ALA A 99 2.50 14.35 5.50
CA ALA A 99 1.59 14.76 4.43
C ALA A 99 0.11 14.62 4.82
N ASP A 100 -0.72 15.52 4.28
CA ASP A 100 -2.17 15.42 4.41
C ASP A 100 -2.71 14.23 3.60
N ASP A 101 -3.67 13.52 4.20
CA ASP A 101 -4.28 12.32 3.66
C ASP A 101 -5.78 12.50 3.35
N THR A 102 -6.29 13.74 3.37
CA THR A 102 -7.71 14.02 3.16
C THR A 102 -8.19 13.56 1.78
N ALA A 103 -7.49 13.94 0.72
CA ALA A 103 -7.84 13.54 -0.65
C ALA A 103 -7.75 12.01 -0.86
N LEU A 104 -6.82 11.35 -0.15
CA LEU A 104 -6.69 9.90 -0.15
C LEU A 104 -7.90 9.24 0.53
N ASP A 105 -8.27 9.70 1.73
CA ASP A 105 -9.41 9.17 2.48
C ASP A 105 -10.73 9.37 1.73
N GLU A 106 -10.95 10.55 1.13
CA GLU A 106 -12.14 10.82 0.31
C GLU A 106 -12.24 9.86 -0.87
N TRP A 107 -11.11 9.53 -1.51
CA TRP A 107 -11.07 8.57 -2.61
C TRP A 107 -11.35 7.15 -2.14
N LEU A 108 -10.71 6.74 -1.03
CA LEU A 108 -10.94 5.44 -0.40
C LEU A 108 -12.40 5.22 0.01
N ALA A 109 -13.12 6.29 0.38
CA ALA A 109 -14.53 6.21 0.77
C ALA A 109 -15.50 5.94 -0.39
N ARG A 110 -15.13 6.30 -1.63
CA ARG A 110 -16.02 6.20 -2.81
C ARG A 110 -15.60 5.17 -3.85
N GLU A 111 -14.32 4.80 -3.91
CA GLU A 111 -13.80 3.86 -4.91
C GLU A 111 -13.90 2.41 -4.44
N SER A 112 -14.46 1.56 -5.30
CA SER A 112 -14.61 0.12 -5.04
C SER A 112 -13.43 -0.72 -5.52
N LYS A 113 -12.69 -0.22 -6.52
CA LYS A 113 -11.55 -0.90 -7.14
C LYS A 113 -10.26 -0.12 -6.88
N LEU A 114 -9.58 -0.45 -5.79
CA LEU A 114 -8.38 0.25 -5.35
C LEU A 114 -7.13 -0.23 -6.11
N GLY A 115 -6.75 0.47 -7.18
CA GLY A 115 -5.59 0.13 -8.01
C GLY A 115 -4.96 1.36 -8.70
N ASN A 116 -3.79 1.17 -9.34
CA ASN A 116 -3.11 2.27 -10.04
C ASN A 116 -3.92 2.83 -11.21
N ALA A 117 -4.74 2.01 -11.88
CA ALA A 117 -5.59 2.46 -12.98
C ALA A 117 -6.68 3.44 -12.51
N THR A 118 -7.39 3.12 -11.42
CA THR A 118 -8.42 3.99 -10.86
C THR A 118 -7.82 5.24 -10.23
N LEU A 119 -6.69 5.11 -9.55
CA LEU A 119 -5.93 6.26 -9.04
C LEU A 119 -5.49 7.21 -10.17
N ALA A 120 -4.97 6.66 -11.27
CA ALA A 120 -4.57 7.46 -12.43
C ALA A 120 -5.75 8.21 -13.06
N ALA A 121 -6.91 7.55 -13.19
CA ALA A 121 -8.13 8.17 -13.70
C ALA A 121 -8.59 9.33 -12.81
N GLU A 122 -8.52 9.19 -11.49
CA GLU A 122 -8.90 10.26 -10.56
C GLU A 122 -7.96 11.47 -10.63
N VAL A 123 -6.65 11.24 -10.76
CA VAL A 123 -5.69 12.33 -10.99
C VAL A 123 -5.95 13.02 -12.33
N GLN A 124 -6.24 12.26 -13.39
CA GLN A 124 -6.59 12.82 -14.71
C GLN A 124 -7.88 13.65 -14.70
N ARG A 125 -8.84 13.29 -13.84
CA ARG A 125 -10.08 14.07 -13.61
C ARG A 125 -9.86 15.35 -12.82
N GLY A 126 -8.63 15.65 -12.40
CA GLY A 126 -8.27 16.90 -11.75
C GLY A 126 -8.08 16.81 -10.24
N ASN A 127 -8.13 15.62 -9.62
CA ASN A 127 -7.83 15.49 -8.20
C ASN A 127 -6.32 15.65 -7.92
N SER A 128 -5.89 16.90 -7.72
CA SER A 128 -4.49 17.23 -7.48
C SER A 128 -3.94 16.69 -6.18
N GLY A 129 -4.80 16.44 -5.18
CA GLY A 129 -4.40 15.89 -3.87
C GLY A 129 -3.90 14.45 -3.93
N LEU A 130 -4.28 13.71 -4.98
CA LEU A 130 -3.82 12.33 -5.20
C LEU A 130 -2.52 12.23 -6.01
N ARG A 131 -1.96 13.34 -6.51
CA ARG A 131 -0.75 13.32 -7.35
C ARG A 131 0.44 12.68 -6.64
N GLN A 132 0.70 13.09 -5.39
CA GLN A 132 1.79 12.52 -4.60
C GLN A 132 1.61 11.02 -4.34
N VAL A 133 0.37 10.58 -4.06
CA VAL A 133 0.05 9.16 -3.87
C VAL A 133 0.29 8.38 -5.16
N LYS A 134 -0.08 8.94 -6.32
CA LYS A 134 0.17 8.33 -7.62
C LYS A 134 1.66 8.20 -7.91
N GLU A 135 2.42 9.28 -7.73
CA GLU A 135 3.87 9.26 -7.92
C GLU A 135 4.56 8.22 -7.04
N TRP A 136 4.16 8.13 -5.77
CA TRP A 136 4.63 7.11 -4.84
C TRP A 136 4.27 5.69 -5.33
N SER A 137 3.02 5.45 -5.71
CA SER A 137 2.57 4.11 -6.10
C SER A 137 3.21 3.63 -7.41
N ASP A 138 3.43 4.55 -8.36
CA ASP A 138 4.17 4.25 -9.59
C ASP A 138 5.65 3.97 -9.29
N ALA A 139 6.25 4.68 -8.32
CA ALA A 139 7.62 4.45 -7.91
C ALA A 139 7.81 3.11 -7.19
N VAL A 140 6.85 2.70 -6.37
CA VAL A 140 6.82 1.37 -5.76
C VAL A 140 6.80 0.29 -6.84
N ASN A 141 5.95 0.42 -7.86
CA ASN A 141 5.89 -0.57 -8.95
C ASN A 141 7.25 -0.72 -9.65
N ARG A 142 7.90 0.41 -9.99
CA ARG A 142 9.24 0.39 -10.61
C ARG A 142 10.35 -0.23 -9.75
N MET A 143 10.16 -0.33 -8.43
CA MET A 143 11.13 -0.95 -7.53
C MET A 143 10.91 -2.47 -7.37
N ILE A 144 9.69 -2.95 -7.65
CA ILE A 144 9.31 -4.36 -7.51
C ILE A 144 9.57 -5.13 -8.82
N GLU A 145 9.41 -4.46 -9.96
CA GLU A 145 9.69 -4.96 -11.32
C GLU A 145 11.19 -5.10 -11.59
#